data_AF-A0A181Z5V2-F1
#
_entry.id   AF-A0A181Z5V2-F1
#
_cell.length_a   1.000
_cell.length_b   1.000
_cell.length_c   1.000
_cell.angle_alpha   90.00
_cell.angle_beta   90.00
_cell.angle_gamma   90.00
#
_symmetry.space_group_name_H-M   'P 1'
#
loop_
_entity.id
_entity.type
_entity.pdbx_description
1 polymer ?
#
loop_
_entity_poly.entity_id
_entity_poly.type
_entity_poly.pdbx_seq_one_letter_code
_entity_poly.pdbx_strand_id
1 'polypeptide(L)'
;MDEILEVSEVIALLRPMFQVMLTTPELATLTLEIVPIDDVTGSALDGDDLVEQNGAVVRWRIMRERGWSGGLWVEDGLDALVRNVQSDLQDFIAASRFGWGQLRGPHDLP
;
A
#
# COMPACT_ATOMS: atom_id res chain seq x y z
N MET A 1 -23.20 -4.30 -3.02
CA MET A 1 -23.06 -4.15 -1.57
C MET A 1 -21.77 -3.40 -1.46
N ASP A 2 -21.82 -2.15 -1.06
CA ASP A 2 -20.62 -1.30 -1.03
C ASP A 2 -19.71 -1.89 0.04
N GLU A 3 -18.55 -2.38 -0.38
CA GLU A 3 -17.60 -3.02 0.51
C GLU A 3 -16.91 -1.92 1.30
N ILE A 4 -17.28 -1.80 2.58
CA ILE A 4 -16.69 -0.86 3.52
C ILE A 4 -15.62 -1.62 4.28
N LEU A 5 -14.38 -1.11 4.25
CA LEU A 5 -13.25 -1.69 4.97
C LEU A 5 -12.76 -0.73 6.04
N GLU A 6 -12.43 -1.27 7.21
CA GLU A 6 -11.65 -0.58 8.21
C GLU A 6 -10.18 -0.48 7.76
N VAL A 7 -9.46 0.53 8.23
CA VAL A 7 -8.02 0.71 8.01
C VAL A 7 -7.23 -0.55 8.37
N SER A 8 -7.59 -1.20 9.48
CA SER A 8 -6.93 -2.43 9.93
C SER A 8 -7.12 -3.59 8.94
N GLU A 9 -8.29 -3.70 8.31
CA GLU A 9 -8.62 -4.71 7.30
C GLU A 9 -7.83 -4.43 6.00
N VAL A 10 -7.75 -3.18 5.57
CA VAL A 10 -6.93 -2.79 4.40
C VAL A 10 -5.46 -3.12 4.61
N ILE A 11 -4.90 -2.81 5.79
CA ILE A 11 -3.51 -3.15 6.12
C ILE A 11 -3.31 -4.67 6.13
N ALA A 12 -4.26 -5.43 6.69
CA ALA A 12 -4.19 -6.89 6.71
C ALA A 12 -4.24 -7.48 5.30
N LEU A 13 -5.13 -6.97 4.44
CA LEU A 13 -5.29 -7.35 3.04
C LEU A 13 -4.02 -7.11 2.22
N LEU A 14 -3.37 -5.96 2.41
CA LEU A 14 -2.18 -5.59 1.63
C LEU A 14 -0.89 -6.25 2.13
N ARG A 15 -0.85 -6.71 3.38
CA ARG A 15 0.38 -7.23 4.00
C ARG A 15 1.02 -8.40 3.22
N PRO A 16 0.28 -9.41 2.70
CA PRO A 16 0.86 -10.45 1.87
C PRO A 16 1.54 -9.92 0.60
N MET A 17 0.97 -8.89 -0.03
CA MET A 17 1.54 -8.27 -1.23
C MET A 17 2.94 -7.70 -0.93
N PHE A 18 3.08 -6.93 0.16
CA PHE A 18 4.38 -6.40 0.58
C PHE A 18 5.38 -7.51 0.92
N GLN A 19 4.94 -8.61 1.52
CA GLN A 19 5.80 -9.76 1.85
C GLN A 19 6.36 -10.46 0.60
N VAL A 20 5.59 -10.48 -0.49
CA VAL A 20 6.02 -11.08 -1.76
C VAL A 20 6.97 -10.16 -2.53
N MET A 21 6.68 -8.85 -2.57
CA MET A 21 7.44 -7.90 -3.39
C MET A 21 8.75 -7.42 -2.75
N LEU A 22 8.87 -7.50 -1.43
CA LEU A 22 10.04 -7.04 -0.70
C LEU A 22 10.96 -8.18 -0.31
N THR A 23 12.26 -7.96 -0.44
CA THR A 23 13.27 -8.84 0.14
C THR A 23 13.22 -8.78 1.67
N THR A 24 13.78 -9.78 2.35
CA THR A 24 13.80 -9.82 3.82
C THR A 24 14.37 -8.54 4.48
N PRO A 25 15.51 -7.97 4.01
CA PRO A 25 16.04 -6.73 4.59
C PRO A 25 15.11 -5.52 4.39
N GLU A 26 14.46 -5.40 3.23
CA GLU A 26 13.54 -4.29 2.94
C GLU A 26 12.28 -4.41 3.79
N LEU A 27 11.69 -5.60 3.84
CA LEU A 27 10.50 -5.90 4.64
C LEU A 27 10.74 -5.65 6.14
N ALA A 28 11.94 -5.96 6.64
CA ALA A 28 12.32 -5.70 8.04
C ALA A 28 12.31 -4.20 8.41
N THR A 29 12.32 -3.30 7.42
CA THR A 29 12.25 -1.84 7.62
C THR A 29 10.89 -1.24 7.28
N LEU A 30 9.96 -2.06 6.79
CA LEU A 30 8.67 -1.60 6.31
C LEU A 30 7.83 -1.01 7.45
N THR A 31 7.39 0.23 7.28
CA THR A 31 6.24 0.77 8.02
C THR A 31 5.10 1.04 7.06
N LEU A 32 3.88 0.68 7.45
CA LEU A 32 2.65 0.90 6.69
C LEU A 32 1.68 1.73 7.53
N GLU A 33 1.11 2.76 6.91
CA GLU A 33 0.09 3.63 7.49
C GLU A 33 -0.95 3.93 6.41
N ILE A 34 -2.20 4.11 6.80
CA ILE A 34 -3.23 4.69 5.92
C ILE A 34 -3.38 6.16 6.31
N VAL A 35 -3.37 7.05 5.33
CA VAL A 35 -3.47 8.50 5.54
C VAL A 35 -4.50 9.11 4.59
N PRO A 36 -5.13 10.25 4.94
CA PRO A 36 -5.99 10.98 4.04
C PRO A 36 -5.27 11.33 2.72
N ILE A 37 -5.98 11.23 1.59
CA ILE A 37 -5.40 11.53 0.27
C ILE A 37 -5.05 13.01 0.10
N ASP A 38 -5.76 13.89 0.81
CA ASP A 38 -5.55 15.34 0.80
C ASP A 38 -4.46 15.80 1.78
N ASP A 39 -3.98 14.93 2.68
CA ASP A 39 -2.86 15.18 3.58
C ASP A 39 -1.97 13.93 3.78
N VAL A 40 -1.29 13.52 2.70
CA VAL A 40 -0.39 12.36 2.73
C VAL A 40 0.81 12.51 3.67
N THR A 41 1.09 13.73 4.14
CA THR A 41 2.18 14.01 5.10
C THR A 41 1.72 14.11 6.55
N GLY A 42 0.40 14.15 6.74
CA GLY A 42 -0.23 14.28 8.04
C GLY A 42 -0.27 12.99 8.84
N SER A 43 -1.20 12.98 9.77
CA SER A 43 -1.43 11.88 10.70
C SER A 43 -2.06 10.69 9.99
N ALA A 44 -1.72 9.49 10.46
CA ALA A 44 -2.40 8.28 10.03
C ALA A 44 -3.83 8.26 10.57
N LEU A 45 -4.72 7.60 9.82
CA LEU A 45 -6.03 7.19 10.30
C LEU A 45 -5.86 6.09 11.37
N ASP A 46 -6.81 6.02 12.29
CA ASP A 46 -6.88 4.99 13.32
C ASP A 46 -7.35 3.65 12.72
N GLY A 47 -7.07 2.54 13.41
CA GLY A 47 -7.28 1.20 12.85
C GLY A 47 -8.75 0.84 12.59
N ASP A 48 -9.67 1.44 13.34
CA ASP A 48 -11.12 1.28 13.25
C ASP A 48 -11.78 2.38 12.40
N ASP A 49 -11.01 3.32 11.86
CA ASP A 49 -11.52 4.28 10.87
C ASP A 49 -11.90 3.54 9.58
N LEU A 50 -12.97 4.02 8.94
CA LEU A 50 -13.44 3.49 7.67
C LEU A 50 -12.66 4.11 6.51
N VAL A 51 -12.26 3.29 5.54
CA VAL A 51 -11.64 3.74 4.30
C VAL A 51 -12.73 4.12 3.31
N GLU A 52 -12.96 5.42 3.15
CA GLU A 52 -13.84 5.95 2.13
C GLU A 52 -13.24 5.80 0.72
N GLN A 53 -14.12 5.63 -0.27
CA GLN A 53 -13.75 5.48 -1.68
C GLN A 53 -12.90 6.66 -2.15
N ASN A 54 -11.65 6.37 -2.55
CA ASN A 54 -10.66 7.35 -2.99
C ASN A 54 -10.39 8.48 -1.98
N GLY A 55 -10.67 8.25 -0.68
CA GLY A 55 -10.45 9.22 0.40
C GLY A 55 -9.08 9.07 1.09
N ALA A 56 -8.41 7.95 0.91
CA ALA A 56 -7.16 7.63 1.58
C ALA A 56 -6.14 6.96 0.65
N VAL A 57 -4.88 6.94 1.07
CA VAL A 57 -3.76 6.24 0.41
C VAL A 57 -3.00 5.38 1.41
N VAL A 58 -2.30 4.37 0.91
CA VAL A 58 -1.32 3.63 1.72
C VAL A 58 0.00 4.38 1.66
N ARG A 59 0.51 4.81 2.80
CA ARG A 59 1.84 5.40 2.96
C ARG A 59 2.80 4.33 3.47
N TRP A 60 3.96 4.22 2.84
CA TRP A 60 5.02 3.33 3.28
C TRP A 60 6.35 4.04 3.51
N ARG A 61 7.16 3.42 4.37
CA ARG A 61 8.59 3.69 4.46
C ARG A 61 9.36 2.38 4.34
N ILE A 62 10.29 2.33 3.40
CA ILE A 62 11.13 1.16 3.13
C ILE A 62 12.56 1.66 2.98
N MET A 63 13.50 1.07 3.72
CA MET A 63 14.93 1.44 3.66
C MET A 63 15.17 2.96 3.86
N ARG A 64 14.36 3.60 4.71
CA ARG A 64 14.33 5.06 4.99
C ARG A 64 13.78 5.95 3.87
N GLU A 65 13.41 5.37 2.74
CA GLU A 65 12.72 6.07 1.64
C GLU A 65 11.21 6.02 1.86
N ARG A 66 10.50 7.09 1.51
CA ARG A 66 9.04 7.22 1.69
C ARG A 66 8.35 7.16 0.33
N GLY A 67 7.22 6.48 0.27
CA GLY A 67 6.33 6.45 -0.89
C GLY A 67 4.89 6.28 -0.44
N TRP A 68 3.97 6.37 -1.40
CA TRP A 68 2.56 6.17 -1.19
C TRP A 68 1.90 5.65 -2.46
N SER A 69 0.76 4.97 -2.32
CA SER A 69 -0.08 4.56 -3.44
C SER A 69 -0.88 5.73 -4.00
N GLY A 70 -1.55 5.52 -5.13
CA GLY A 70 -2.74 6.28 -5.48
C GLY A 70 -3.88 6.07 -4.47
N GLY A 71 -5.02 6.69 -4.73
CA GLY A 71 -6.21 6.55 -3.91
C GLY A 71 -6.70 5.10 -3.82
N LEU A 72 -7.26 4.74 -2.67
CA LEU A 72 -7.81 3.42 -2.40
C LEU A 72 -9.24 3.31 -2.93
N TRP A 73 -9.44 2.41 -3.91
CA TRP A 73 -10.75 2.16 -4.54
C TRP A 73 -11.32 0.83 -4.01
N VAL A 74 -11.96 0.86 -2.86
CA VAL A 74 -12.53 -0.33 -2.18
C VAL A 74 -13.69 -0.95 -2.95
N GLU A 75 -14.53 -0.12 -3.60
CA GLU A 75 -15.71 -0.61 -4.34
C GLU A 75 -15.36 -1.31 -5.67
N ASP A 76 -14.13 -1.14 -6.16
CA ASP A 76 -13.63 -1.83 -7.35
C ASP A 76 -13.30 -3.32 -7.08
N GLY A 77 -13.39 -3.72 -5.81
CA GLY A 77 -13.13 -5.07 -5.32
C GLY A 77 -11.71 -5.25 -4.79
N LEU A 78 -11.56 -6.16 -3.84
CA LEU A 78 -10.30 -6.39 -3.11
C LEU A 78 -9.11 -6.69 -4.04
N ASP A 79 -9.32 -7.52 -5.08
CA ASP A 79 -8.27 -7.85 -6.05
C ASP A 79 -7.78 -6.62 -6.81
N ALA A 80 -8.70 -5.73 -7.22
CA ALA A 80 -8.35 -4.51 -7.94
C ALA A 80 -7.60 -3.53 -7.02
N LEU A 81 -8.07 -3.38 -5.78
CA LEU A 81 -7.40 -2.58 -4.76
C LEU A 81 -5.96 -3.05 -4.55
N VAL A 82 -5.75 -4.36 -4.35
CA VAL A 82 -4.42 -4.92 -4.14
C VAL A 82 -3.53 -4.74 -5.38
N ARG A 83 -4.06 -4.97 -6.59
CA ARG A 83 -3.30 -4.78 -7.85
C ARG A 83 -2.88 -3.33 -8.06
N ASN A 84 -3.73 -2.36 -7.73
CA ASN A 84 -3.41 -0.94 -7.86
C ASN A 84 -2.24 -0.57 -6.93
N VAL A 85 -2.32 -0.94 -5.65
CA VAL A 85 -1.23 -0.68 -4.69
C VAL A 85 0.05 -1.45 -5.07
N GLN A 86 -0.08 -2.68 -5.58
CA GLN A 86 1.05 -3.47 -6.07
C GLN A 86 1.78 -2.77 -7.23
N SER A 87 1.02 -2.17 -8.15
CA SER A 87 1.58 -1.40 -9.27
C SER A 87 2.35 -0.17 -8.78
N ASP A 88 1.77 0.60 -7.85
CA ASP A 88 2.44 1.78 -7.30
C ASP A 88 3.71 1.41 -6.51
N LEU A 89 3.67 0.30 -5.77
CA LEU A 89 4.83 -0.22 -5.06
C LEU A 89 5.92 -0.66 -6.04
N GLN A 90 5.55 -1.29 -7.16
CA GLN A 90 6.49 -1.69 -8.21
C GLN A 90 7.24 -0.47 -8.76
N ASP A 91 6.52 0.60 -9.09
CA ASP A 91 7.12 1.83 -9.60
C ASP A 91 8.02 2.50 -8.56
N PHE A 92 7.59 2.53 -7.29
CA PHE A 92 8.42 3.03 -6.19
C PHE A 92 9.73 2.24 -6.04
N ILE A 93 9.67 0.90 -6.04
CA ILE A 93 10.86 0.05 -5.92
C ILE A 93 11.82 0.33 -7.09
N ALA A 94 11.31 0.37 -8.32
CA ALA A 94 12.12 0.60 -9.51
C ALA A 94 12.78 1.98 -9.55
N ALA A 95 12.21 2.98 -8.87
CA ALA A 95 12.76 4.34 -8.76
C ALA A 95 13.60 4.57 -7.47
N SER A 96 13.51 3.68 -6.49
CA SER A 96 14.22 3.78 -5.20
C SER A 96 15.71 3.52 -5.33
N ARG A 97 16.50 3.94 -4.33
CA ARG A 97 17.95 3.63 -4.30
C ARG A 97 18.24 2.16 -4.05
N PHE A 98 17.38 1.48 -3.29
CA PHE A 98 17.58 0.07 -2.95
C PHE A 98 17.14 -0.89 -4.07
N GLY A 99 16.18 -0.47 -4.90
CA GLY A 99 15.53 -1.30 -5.92
C GLY A 99 15.70 -0.82 -7.36
N TRP A 100 16.53 0.19 -7.61
CA TRP A 100 16.66 0.85 -8.92
C TRP A 100 16.66 -0.12 -10.11
N GLY A 101 15.68 0.02 -10.99
CA GLY A 101 15.52 -0.78 -12.21
C GLY A 101 15.03 -2.22 -12.02
N GLN A 102 14.68 -2.65 -10.80
CA GLN A 102 14.19 -4.00 -10.54
C GLN A 102 12.68 -4.12 -10.81
N LEU A 103 12.28 -5.19 -11.49
CA LEU A 103 10.89 -5.58 -11.71
C LEU A 103 10.55 -6.80 -10.84
N ARG A 104 9.57 -6.66 -9.96
CA ARG A 104 9.18 -7.59 -8.89
C ARG A 104 7.66 -7.83 -8.85
N GLY A 105 6.99 -7.64 -9.97
CA GLY A 105 5.54 -7.81 -10.09
C GLY A 105 5.09 -7.64 -11.55
N PRO A 106 3.78 -7.77 -11.81
CA PRO A 106 2.75 -8.13 -10.84
C PRO A 106 2.83 -9.60 -10.39
N HIS A 107 2.34 -9.88 -9.19
CA HIS A 107 2.18 -11.24 -8.66
C HIS A 107 0.70 -11.51 -8.41
N ASP A 108 0.19 -12.65 -8.89
CA ASP A 108 -1.11 -13.15 -8.45
C ASP A 108 -0.98 -13.57 -6.99
N LEU A 109 -1.78 -12.95 -6.14
CA LEU A 109 -1.83 -13.23 -4.72
C LEU A 109 -2.99 -14.21 -4.46
N PRO A 110 -2.81 -15.19 -3.55
CA PRO A 110 -3.82 -16.19 -3.24
C PRO A 110 -5.05 -15.62 -2.55
#